data_AF-A0A9Q4FKL6-F1
#
_entry.id   AF-A0A9Q4FKL6-F1
#
_cell.length_a   1.000
_cell.length_b   1.000
_cell.length_c   1.000
_cell.angle_alpha   90.00
_cell.angle_beta   90.00
_cell.angle_gamma   90.00
#
_symmetry.space_group_name_H-M   'P 1'
#
loop_
_entity.id
_entity.type
_entity.pdbx_description
1 polymer ?
#
loop_
_entity_poly.entity_id
_entity_poly.type
_entity_poly.pdbx_seq_one_letter_code
_entity_poly.pdbx_strand_id
1 'polypeptide(L)'
;AVLFGDADRVIILTLQGLSLGCLLLAGARFELGTCFYLGLLAAAGCFAWEFWSTRQRGRDACFKAFLHNHWAGLAIFLGIVADYALR
;
A
#
# COMPACT_ATOMS: atom_id res chain seq x y z
N ALA A 1 4.48 -27.52 7.18
CA ALA A 1 3.92 -26.19 7.50
C ALA A 1 3.10 -25.68 6.30
N VAL A 2 1.87 -26.20 6.19
CA VAL A 2 0.83 -25.90 5.18
C VAL A 2 -0.46 -25.93 6.00
N LEU A 3 -0.71 -24.90 6.79
CA LEU A 3 -1.96 -24.78 7.57
C LEU A 3 -2.66 -23.43 7.37
N PHE A 4 -1.98 -22.46 6.75
CA PHE A 4 -2.56 -21.21 6.30
C PHE A 4 -2.21 -21.03 4.82
N GLY A 5 -3.07 -21.56 3.94
CA GLY A 5 -2.94 -21.41 2.49
C GLY A 5 -3.47 -20.04 2.06
N ASP A 6 -4.71 -20.02 1.56
CA ASP A 6 -5.40 -18.82 1.07
C ASP A 6 -5.67 -17.75 2.15
N ALA A 7 -5.62 -18.12 3.44
CA ALA A 7 -5.91 -17.21 4.55
C ALA A 7 -4.89 -16.07 4.67
N ASP A 8 -3.60 -16.32 4.41
CA ASP A 8 -2.56 -15.29 4.42
C ASP A 8 -2.85 -14.17 3.42
N ARG A 9 -3.40 -14.51 2.25
CA ARG A 9 -3.78 -13.52 1.23
C ARG A 9 -4.86 -12.58 1.74
N VAL A 10 -5.88 -13.12 2.40
CA VAL A 10 -6.98 -12.32 2.95
C VAL A 10 -6.43 -11.40 4.03
N ILE A 11 -5.59 -11.91 4.94
CA ILE A 11 -4.97 -11.13 6.01
C ILE A 11 -4.17 -9.95 5.43
N ILE A 12 -3.31 -10.20 4.44
CA ILE A 12 -2.49 -9.16 3.81
C ILE A 12 -3.37 -8.12 3.10
N LEU A 13 -4.37 -8.54 2.33
CA LEU A 13 -5.29 -7.62 1.67
C LEU A 13 -6.02 -6.74 2.69
N THR A 14 -6.45 -7.33 3.81
CA THR A 14 -7.19 -6.62 4.86
C THR A 14 -6.28 -5.60 5.56
N LEU A 15 -5.05 -5.98 5.89
CA LEU A 15 -4.04 -5.10 6.49
C LEU A 15 -3.64 -3.95 5.55
N GLN A 16 -3.43 -4.24 4.27
CA GLN A 16 -3.12 -3.21 3.27
C GLN A 16 -4.29 -2.25 3.10
N GLY A 17 -5.53 -2.76 2.98
CA GLY A 17 -6.73 -1.94 2.91
C GLY A 17 -6.93 -1.05 4.14
N LEU A 18 -6.70 -1.60 5.34
CA LEU A 18 -6.72 -0.83 6.59
C LEU A 18 -5.63 0.25 6.62
N SER A 19 -4.40 -0.08 6.22
CA SER A 19 -3.30 0.89 6.13
C SER A 19 -3.63 2.04 5.18
N LEU A 20 -4.13 1.72 3.98
CA LEU A 20 -4.57 2.68 2.98
C LEU A 20 -5.69 3.57 3.54
N GLY A 21 -6.68 2.98 4.19
CA GLY A 21 -7.77 3.69 4.84
C GLY A 21 -7.31 4.63 5.96
N CYS A 22 -6.38 4.18 6.81
CA CYS A 22 -5.77 5.01 7.84
C CYS A 22 -5.01 6.21 7.24
N LEU A 23 -4.27 5.99 6.14
CA LEU A 23 -3.58 7.06 5.43
C LEU A 23 -4.54 8.03 4.75
N LEU A 24 -5.63 7.53 4.17
CA LEU A 24 -6.70 8.35 3.58
C LEU A 24 -7.35 9.25 4.64
N LEU A 25 -7.64 8.68 5.81
CA LEU A 25 -8.14 9.42 6.97
C LEU A 25 -7.12 10.44 7.49
N ALA A 26 -5.84 10.08 7.56
CA ALA A 26 -4.78 11.01 7.94
C ALA A 26 -4.69 12.19 6.94
N GLY A 27 -4.69 11.91 5.63
CA GLY A 27 -4.72 12.93 4.58
C GLY A 27 -5.90 13.89 4.72
N ALA A 28 -7.10 13.34 4.93
CA ALA A 28 -8.31 14.10 5.14
C ALA A 28 -8.27 14.95 6.43
N ARG A 29 -7.60 14.46 7.50
CA ARG A 29 -7.49 15.16 8.79
C ARG A 29 -6.49 16.30 8.77
N PHE A 30 -5.41 16.16 8.02
CA PHE A 30 -4.34 17.15 7.93
C PHE A 30 -4.51 18.10 6.72
N GLU A 31 -5.63 18.01 5.99
CA GLU A 31 -5.91 18.77 4.76
C GLU A 31 -4.73 18.72 3.77
N LEU A 32 -4.11 17.53 3.61
CA LEU A 32 -2.99 17.39 2.69
C LEU A 32 -3.47 17.59 1.25
N GLY A 33 -2.66 18.32 0.49
CA GLY A 33 -2.99 18.73 -0.86
C GLY A 33 -2.93 17.61 -1.89
N THR A 34 -3.03 17.99 -3.15
CA THR A 34 -3.08 17.08 -4.30
C THR A 34 -1.86 16.16 -4.39
N CYS A 35 -0.70 16.58 -3.86
CA CYS A 35 0.53 15.79 -3.84
C CYS A 35 0.43 14.56 -2.94
N PHE A 36 -0.22 14.67 -1.79
CA PHE A 36 -0.48 13.52 -0.93
C PHE A 36 -1.43 12.53 -1.59
N TYR A 37 -2.50 13.02 -2.23
CA TYR A 37 -3.43 12.17 -2.97
C TYR A 37 -2.76 11.44 -4.14
N LEU A 38 -1.79 12.06 -4.81
CA LEU A 38 -0.97 11.41 -5.84
C LEU A 38 -0.08 10.31 -5.26
N GLY A 39 0.58 10.55 -4.12
CA GLY A 39 1.37 9.53 -3.41
C GLY A 39 0.49 8.37 -2.92
N LEU A 40 -0.71 8.67 -2.44
CA LEU A 40 -1.70 7.68 -2.03
C LEU A 40 -2.23 6.86 -3.21
N LEU A 41 -2.46 7.49 -4.36
CA LEU A 41 -2.82 6.81 -5.61
C LEU A 41 -1.72 5.85 -6.07
N ALA A 42 -0.46 6.28 -5.98
CA ALA A 42 0.69 5.42 -6.30
C ALA A 42 0.78 4.22 -5.35
N ALA A 43 0.55 4.42 -4.05
CA ALA A 43 0.48 3.34 -3.07
C ALA A 43 -0.70 2.37 -3.36
N ALA A 44 -1.88 2.90 -3.71
CA ALA A 44 -3.03 2.10 -4.12
C ALA A 44 -2.77 1.30 -5.40
N GLY A 45 -2.05 1.87 -6.36
CA GLY A 45 -1.59 1.17 -7.55
C GLY A 45 -0.63 0.02 -7.24
N CYS A 46 0.31 0.23 -6.30
CA CYS A 46 1.19 -0.85 -5.82
C CYS A 46 0.38 -1.99 -5.18
N PHE A 47 -0.57 -1.67 -4.31
CA PHE A 47 -1.42 -2.69 -3.69
C PHE A 47 -2.30 -3.44 -4.70
N ALA A 48 -2.84 -2.75 -5.72
CA ALA A 48 -3.58 -3.39 -6.80
C ALA A 48 -2.68 -4.33 -7.62
N TRP A 49 -1.44 -3.92 -7.89
CA TRP A 49 -0.45 -4.75 -8.58
C TRP A 49 -0.07 -5.98 -7.77
N GLU A 50 0.17 -5.83 -6.47
CA GLU A 50 0.42 -6.95 -5.55
C GLU A 50 -0.77 -7.90 -5.50
N PHE A 51 -1.99 -7.38 -5.41
CA PHE A 51 -3.20 -8.20 -5.43
C PHE A 51 -3.33 -9.01 -6.73
N TRP A 52 -3.00 -8.41 -7.88
CA TRP A 52 -2.96 -9.11 -9.16
C TRP A 52 -1.85 -10.17 -9.19
N SER A 53 -0.63 -9.83 -8.76
CA SER A 53 0.51 -10.75 -8.73
C SER A 53 0.27 -11.94 -7.80
N THR A 54 -0.49 -11.76 -6.72
CA THR A 54 -0.84 -12.81 -5.76
C THR A 54 -1.83 -13.83 -6.36
N ARG A 55 -2.46 -13.53 -7.51
CA ARG A 55 -3.35 -14.45 -8.23
C ARG A 55 -2.59 -15.59 -8.91
N GLN A 56 -1.29 -15.45 -9.19
CA GLN A 56 -0.45 -16.50 -9.76
C GLN A 56 0.46 -17.11 -8.69
N ARG A 57 -0.01 -18.21 -8.09
CA ARG A 57 0.71 -19.24 -7.29
C ARG A 57 1.87 -18.81 -6.36
N GLY A 58 1.67 -19.05 -5.05
CA GLY A 58 2.72 -19.50 -4.11
C GLY A 58 3.36 -18.42 -3.22
N ARG A 59 3.87 -18.84 -2.05
CA ARG A 59 4.53 -18.04 -0.99
C ARG A 59 5.49 -16.95 -1.50
N ASP A 60 6.12 -17.13 -2.65
CA ASP A 60 7.03 -16.16 -3.27
C ASP A 60 6.32 -14.83 -3.61
N ALA A 61 5.04 -14.88 -3.99
CA ALA A 61 4.26 -13.67 -4.25
C ALA A 61 4.02 -12.85 -2.97
N CYS A 62 3.85 -13.52 -1.82
CA CYS A 62 3.71 -12.88 -0.52
C CYS A 62 5.02 -12.19 -0.09
N PHE A 63 6.17 -12.86 -0.26
CA PHE A 63 7.48 -12.24 -0.03
C PHE A 63 7.74 -11.05 -0.96
N LYS A 64 7.31 -11.16 -2.22
CA LYS A 64 7.46 -10.10 -3.21
C LYS A 64 6.58 -8.89 -2.89
N ALA A 65 5.36 -9.11 -2.39
CA ALA A 65 4.52 -8.04 -1.87
C ALA A 65 5.11 -7.41 -0.60
N PHE A 66 5.67 -8.21 0.31
CA PHE A 66 6.36 -7.69 1.49
C PHE A 66 7.54 -6.77 1.12
N LEU A 67 8.31 -7.12 0.08
CA LEU A 67 9.39 -6.31 -0.46
C LEU A 67 8.90 -5.07 -1.22
N HIS A 68 7.78 -5.16 -1.94
CA HIS A 68 7.22 -4.02 -2.67
C HIS A 68 6.57 -2.98 -1.74
N ASN A 69 6.14 -3.37 -0.53
CA ASN A 69 5.57 -2.44 0.44
C ASN A 69 6.52 -1.27 0.80
N HIS A 70 7.84 -1.46 0.67
CA HIS A 70 8.80 -0.35 0.77
C HIS A 70 8.57 0.72 -0.30
N TRP A 71 8.23 0.34 -1.54
CA TRP A 71 7.89 1.30 -2.59
C TRP A 71 6.60 2.06 -2.30
N ALA A 72 5.60 1.41 -1.70
CA ALA A 72 4.39 2.09 -1.25
C ALA A 72 4.71 3.12 -0.15
N GLY A 73 5.51 2.74 0.85
CA GLY A 73 5.99 3.66 1.88
C GLY A 73 6.81 4.83 1.32
N LEU A 74 7.67 4.57 0.34
CA LEU A 74 8.46 5.59 -0.34
C LEU A 74 7.58 6.53 -1.17
N ALA A 75 6.54 6.01 -1.84
CA ALA A 75 5.57 6.82 -2.58
C ALA A 75 4.76 7.75 -1.65
N ILE A 76 4.32 7.25 -0.49
CA ILE A 76 3.64 8.05 0.54
C ILE A 76 4.59 9.11 1.10
N PHE A 77 5.83 8.72 1.42
CA PHE A 77 6.84 9.63 1.95
C PHE A 77 7.17 10.74 0.96
N LEU A 78 7.40 10.41 -0.32
CA LEU A 78 7.60 11.40 -1.38
C LEU A 78 6.37 12.29 -1.56
N GLY A 79 5.16 11.74 -1.46
CA GLY A 79 3.91 12.51 -1.51
C GLY A 79 3.84 13.55 -0.39
N ILE A 80 4.21 13.18 0.84
CA ILE A 80 4.25 14.09 2.00
C ILE A 80 5.37 15.13 1.84
N VAL A 81 6.57 14.71 1.45
CA VAL A 81 7.71 15.62 1.24
C VAL A 81 7.41 16.63 0.14
N ALA A 82 6.82 16.18 -0.98
CA ALA A 82 6.42 17.06 -2.07
C ALA A 82 5.31 18.02 -1.63
N ASP A 83 4.31 17.55 -0.88
CA ASP A 83 3.25 18.39 -0.34
C ASP A 83 3.81 19.47 0.59
N TYR A 84 4.76 19.12 1.48
CA TYR A 84 5.41 20.05 2.38
C TYR A 84 6.41 20.99 1.68
N ALA A 85 7.00 20.55 0.56
CA ALA A 85 7.93 21.39 -0.22
C ALA A 85 7.20 22.36 -1.15
N LEU A 86 5.98 22.05 -1.57
CA LEU A 86 5.13 22.87 -2.44
C LEU A 86 4.17 23.79 -1.67
N ARG A 87 4.04 23.59 -0.35
CA ARG A 87 3.25 24.43 0.57
C ARG A 87 4.11 25.48 1.25
#